data_AF-A0A7I0HPV6-F1
#
_entry.id   AF-A0A7I0HPV6-F1
#
_cell.length_a   1.000
_cell.length_b   1.000
_cell.length_c   1.000
_cell.angle_alpha   90.00
_cell.angle_beta   90.00
_cell.angle_gamma   90.00
#
_symmetry.space_group_name_H-M   'P 1'
#
loop_
_entity.id
_entity.type
_entity.pdbx_description
1 polymer ?
#
loop_
_entity_poly.entity_id
_entity_poly.type
_entity_poly.pdbx_seq_one_letter_code
_entity_poly.pdbx_strand_id
1 'polypeptide(L)'
;MDKKLLLNDSLQFLGLNSGFTESELRESYHKLAKKYHPDTGEYTSDVMFVELNKHYESLKEYLLIHPEESELDPSLRPLHTDKQSKSENKSQTDNQSTSQTESGKNKPSKDPIFQEYKLAKEKETEAILRYYENRNLHPIELSSSLNHELVQLQKDLEPVLLVYANIVKQHPKSIWALDAKNSLERLRVWWAKE
;
A
#
# COMPACT_ATOMS: atom_id res chain seq x y z
N MET A 1 -0.74 9.46 -12.32
CA MET A 1 0.73 9.50 -12.51
C MET A 1 1.08 8.44 -13.53
N ASP A 2 1.86 8.77 -14.55
CA ASP A 2 2.20 7.84 -15.61
C ASP A 2 3.02 6.67 -15.04
N LYS A 3 2.54 5.43 -15.21
CA LYS A 3 3.22 4.21 -14.73
C LYS A 3 4.68 4.14 -15.20
N LYS A 4 4.95 4.67 -16.40
CA LYS A 4 6.28 4.77 -16.99
C LYS A 4 7.22 5.72 -16.23
N LEU A 5 6.70 6.80 -15.65
CA LEU A 5 7.48 7.76 -14.87
C LEU A 5 7.88 7.14 -13.52
N LEU A 6 6.95 6.44 -12.87
CA LEU A 6 7.21 5.73 -11.60
C LEU A 6 8.23 4.60 -11.77
N LEU A 7 8.19 3.91 -12.91
CA LEU A 7 9.19 2.88 -13.25
C LEU A 7 10.58 3.50 -13.41
N ASN A 8 10.71 4.59 -14.18
CA ASN A 8 11.99 5.24 -14.39
C ASN A 8 12.59 5.79 -13.09
N ASP A 9 11.77 6.40 -12.25
CA ASP A 9 12.16 6.89 -10.93
C ASP A 9 12.67 5.74 -10.03
N SER A 10 11.97 4.60 -10.02
CA SER A 10 12.38 3.41 -9.26
C SER A 10 13.69 2.80 -9.75
N LEU A 11 13.89 2.76 -11.07
CA LEU A 11 15.15 2.32 -11.68
C LEU A 11 16.32 3.23 -11.29
N GLN A 12 16.12 4.55 -11.35
CA GLN A 12 17.14 5.52 -10.94
C GLN A 12 17.47 5.40 -9.45
N PHE A 13 16.46 5.20 -8.59
CA PHE A 13 16.65 5.05 -7.16
C PHE A 13 17.52 3.83 -6.81
N LEU A 14 17.27 2.67 -7.43
CA LEU A 14 18.06 1.45 -7.21
C LEU A 14 19.34 1.41 -8.05
N GLY A 15 19.53 2.35 -8.98
CA GLY A 15 20.66 2.37 -9.90
C GLY A 15 20.63 1.24 -10.93
N LEU A 16 19.42 0.82 -11.34
CA LEU A 16 19.18 -0.27 -12.28
C LEU A 16 18.89 0.26 -13.68
N ASN A 17 19.19 -0.55 -14.69
CA ASN A 17 18.87 -0.25 -16.08
C ASN A 17 17.47 -0.76 -16.46
N SER A 18 16.89 -0.31 -17.57
CA SER A 18 15.54 -0.71 -17.99
C SER A 18 15.37 -2.20 -18.31
N GLY A 19 16.46 -2.94 -18.53
CA GLY A 19 16.48 -4.38 -18.76
C GLY A 19 17.08 -5.18 -17.59
N PHE A 20 16.84 -4.73 -16.35
CA PHE A 20 17.36 -5.37 -15.15
C PHE A 20 16.76 -6.76 -14.90
N THR A 21 17.54 -7.65 -14.32
CA THR A 21 17.09 -8.99 -13.91
C THR A 21 16.66 -9.03 -12.44
N GLU A 22 15.92 -10.07 -12.03
CA GLU A 22 15.54 -10.27 -10.63
C GLU A 22 16.77 -10.34 -9.70
N SER A 23 17.85 -10.97 -10.17
CA SER A 23 19.12 -11.05 -9.44
C SER A 23 19.72 -9.67 -9.16
N GLU A 24 19.75 -8.79 -10.17
CA GLU A 24 20.26 -7.42 -10.04
C GLU A 24 19.35 -6.55 -9.15
N LEU A 25 18.02 -6.73 -9.25
CA LEU A 25 17.07 -6.08 -8.35
C LEU A 25 17.34 -6.44 -6.88
N ARG A 26 17.54 -7.74 -6.61
CA ARG A 26 17.80 -8.24 -5.26
C ARG A 26 19.17 -7.79 -4.73
N GLU A 27 20.18 -7.78 -5.59
CA GLU A 27 21.54 -7.37 -5.21
C GLU A 27 21.61 -5.87 -4.89
N SER A 28 21.05 -5.03 -5.77
CA SER A 28 20.95 -3.59 -5.55
C SER A 28 20.14 -3.28 -4.29
N TYR A 29 18.99 -3.93 -4.10
CA TYR A 29 18.19 -3.79 -2.88
C TYR A 29 19.00 -4.15 -1.63
N HIS A 30 19.70 -5.28 -1.60
CA HIS A 30 20.50 -5.67 -0.43
C HIS A 30 21.63 -4.67 -0.12
N LYS A 31 22.25 -4.13 -1.16
CA LYS A 31 23.30 -3.11 -1.03
C LYS A 31 22.74 -1.81 -0.44
N LEU A 32 21.61 -1.33 -0.95
CA LEU A 32 20.95 -0.10 -0.46
C LEU A 32 20.33 -0.33 0.93
N ALA A 33 19.76 -1.51 1.19
CA ALA A 33 19.17 -1.87 2.47
C ALA A 33 20.20 -1.78 3.60
N LYS A 34 21.41 -2.31 3.39
CA LYS A 34 22.52 -2.15 4.34
C LYS A 34 22.91 -0.69 4.56
N LYS A 35 22.83 0.13 3.51
CA LYS A 35 23.20 1.55 3.58
C LYS A 35 22.14 2.39 4.29
N TYR A 36 20.87 2.08 4.09
CA TYR A 36 19.72 2.84 4.59
C TYR A 36 19.07 2.22 5.82
N HIS A 37 19.59 1.09 6.33
CA HIS A 37 19.03 0.47 7.53
C HIS A 37 19.11 1.43 8.72
N PRO A 38 18.02 1.68 9.45
CA PRO A 38 18.05 2.63 10.58
C PRO A 38 19.01 2.21 11.70
N ASP A 39 19.19 0.89 11.91
CA ASP A 39 20.08 0.38 12.98
C ASP A 39 21.56 0.21 12.56
N THR A 40 21.85 0.02 11.28
CA THR A 40 23.21 -0.38 10.81
C THR A 40 23.75 0.46 9.65
N GLY A 41 22.94 1.38 9.13
CA GLY A 41 23.23 2.18 7.96
C GLY A 41 23.93 3.49 8.26
N GLU A 42 24.19 4.24 7.19
CA GLU A 42 24.87 5.54 7.21
C GLU A 42 23.92 6.69 7.58
N TYR A 43 22.61 6.45 7.50
CA TYR A 43 21.57 7.45 7.71
C TYR A 43 20.73 7.09 8.94
N THR A 44 20.48 8.08 9.79
CA THR A 44 19.69 7.92 11.02
C THR A 44 18.18 8.00 10.80
N SER A 45 17.74 8.07 9.53
CA SER A 45 16.33 8.26 9.17
C SER A 45 15.80 7.05 8.42
N ASP A 46 14.66 6.54 8.90
CA ASP A 46 13.87 5.45 8.34
C ASP A 46 13.28 5.78 6.96
N VAL A 47 13.15 7.06 6.61
CA VAL A 47 12.57 7.55 5.36
C VAL A 47 13.22 6.91 4.13
N MET A 48 14.55 6.80 4.10
CA MET A 48 15.26 6.22 2.95
C MET A 48 15.02 4.71 2.81
N PHE A 49 14.82 3.99 3.93
CA PHE A 49 14.53 2.57 3.91
C PHE A 49 13.08 2.29 3.47
N VAL A 50 12.14 3.14 3.90
CA VAL A 50 10.74 3.08 3.47
C VAL A 50 10.63 3.32 1.96
N GLU A 51 11.33 4.33 1.44
CA GLU A 51 11.32 4.63 0.00
C GLU A 51 12.00 3.51 -0.81
N LEU A 52 13.09 2.92 -0.30
CA LEU A 52 13.73 1.75 -0.92
C LEU A 52 12.76 0.57 -1.08
N ASN A 53 11.99 0.25 -0.04
CA ASN A 53 11.02 -0.84 -0.09
C ASN A 53 9.92 -0.56 -1.12
N LYS A 54 9.45 0.68 -1.20
CA LYS A 54 8.43 1.10 -2.17
C LYS A 54 8.91 0.92 -3.61
N HIS A 55 10.14 1.34 -3.92
CA HIS A 55 10.71 1.16 -5.27
C HIS A 55 10.97 -0.31 -5.60
N TYR A 56 11.43 -1.10 -4.63
CA TYR A 56 11.66 -2.53 -4.80
C TYR A 56 10.37 -3.29 -5.16
N GLU A 57 9.28 -3.06 -4.40
CA GLU A 57 7.99 -3.71 -4.69
C GLU A 57 7.44 -3.29 -6.05
N SER A 58 7.62 -2.02 -6.45
CA SER A 58 7.19 -1.53 -7.77
C SER A 58 7.93 -2.23 -8.92
N LEU A 59 9.24 -2.44 -8.78
CA LEU A 59 10.06 -3.14 -9.78
C LEU A 59 9.79 -4.66 -9.81
N LYS A 60 9.50 -5.24 -8.65
CA LYS A 60 9.12 -6.65 -8.53
C LYS A 60 7.76 -6.93 -9.16
N GLU A 61 6.80 -6.03 -8.98
CA GLU A 61 5.49 -6.10 -9.65
C GLU A 61 5.66 -6.00 -11.18
N TYR A 62 6.54 -5.11 -11.65
CA TYR A 62 6.86 -5.01 -13.09
C TYR A 62 7.41 -6.32 -13.66
N LEU A 63 8.35 -6.98 -12.97
CA LEU A 63 8.89 -8.29 -13.39
C LEU A 63 7.82 -9.38 -13.43
N LEU A 64 6.83 -9.34 -12.52
CA LEU A 64 5.75 -10.33 -12.49
C LEU A 64 4.75 -10.16 -13.65
N ILE A 65 4.57 -8.92 -14.12
CA ILE A 65 3.66 -8.57 -15.22
C ILE A 65 4.35 -8.76 -16.59
N HIS A 66 5.68 -8.63 -16.66
CA HIS A 66 6.48 -8.78 -17.88
C HIS A 66 7.50 -9.94 -17.81
N PRO A 67 7.04 -11.20 -17.80
CA PRO A 67 7.94 -12.36 -17.79
C PRO A 67 8.70 -12.59 -19.12
N GLU A 68 8.32 -11.91 -20.20
CA GLU A 68 8.77 -12.24 -21.57
C GLU A 68 10.17 -11.72 -21.96
N GLU A 69 10.81 -10.84 -21.17
CA GLU A 69 12.18 -10.37 -21.46
C GLU A 69 13.29 -11.14 -20.69
N SER A 70 12.92 -12.08 -19.81
CA SER A 70 13.89 -12.83 -18.98
C SER A 70 14.30 -14.19 -19.56
N GLU A 71 13.74 -14.63 -20.70
CA GLU A 71 13.94 -15.97 -21.26
C GLU A 71 15.03 -15.99 -22.35
N LEU A 72 16.29 -15.72 -22.00
CA LEU A 72 17.45 -16.11 -22.83
C LEU A 72 18.69 -16.45 -21.97
N ASP A 73 18.64 -17.54 -21.19
CA ASP A 73 19.81 -18.45 -21.00
C ASP A 73 19.38 -19.81 -20.40
N PRO A 74 19.35 -20.91 -21.18
CA PRO A 74 18.99 -22.24 -20.70
C PRO A 74 20.09 -23.01 -19.94
N SER A 75 21.29 -22.46 -19.69
CA SER A 75 22.46 -23.33 -19.47
C SER A 75 23.12 -23.40 -18.09
N LEU A 76 22.53 -22.95 -16.98
CA LEU A 76 23.15 -23.17 -15.65
C LEU A 76 22.16 -23.55 -14.53
N ARG A 77 21.90 -24.85 -14.40
CA ARG A 77 21.70 -25.49 -13.09
C ARG A 77 22.96 -26.31 -12.78
N PRO A 78 23.49 -26.23 -11.56
CA PRO A 78 23.33 -27.40 -10.68
C PRO A 78 23.05 -27.09 -9.20
N LEU A 79 21.97 -27.72 -8.71
CA LEU A 79 21.82 -28.50 -7.47
C LEU A 79 22.90 -28.40 -6.37
N HIS A 80 22.49 -28.13 -5.12
CA HIS A 80 22.93 -28.78 -3.85
C HIS A 80 21.98 -28.30 -2.71
N THR A 81 20.96 -29.04 -2.28
CA THR A 81 20.91 -30.08 -1.20
C THR A 81 21.36 -29.65 0.20
N ASP A 82 20.39 -29.73 1.12
CA ASP A 82 20.39 -29.80 2.59
C ASP A 82 21.70 -29.97 3.38
N LYS A 83 21.81 -29.26 4.52
CA LYS A 83 21.72 -29.82 5.90
C LYS A 83 22.19 -28.83 6.99
N GLN A 84 21.22 -28.37 7.78
CA GLN A 84 21.15 -28.46 9.25
C GLN A 84 22.46 -28.38 10.07
N SER A 85 22.57 -27.36 10.94
CA SER A 85 23.18 -27.51 12.28
C SER A 85 22.65 -26.46 13.25
N LYS A 86 22.26 -26.99 14.41
CA LYS A 86 21.56 -26.43 15.56
C LYS A 86 22.58 -26.09 16.65
N SER A 87 22.38 -25.00 17.41
CA SER A 87 22.72 -24.94 18.84
C SER A 87 22.12 -23.72 19.54
N GLU A 88 21.37 -24.04 20.60
CA GLU A 88 20.75 -23.19 21.64
C GLU A 88 21.85 -22.62 22.57
N ASN A 89 21.75 -21.49 23.29
CA ASN A 89 20.87 -21.13 24.42
C ASN A 89 21.17 -19.65 24.79
N LYS A 90 20.16 -18.76 24.93
CA LYS A 90 19.40 -18.37 26.13
C LYS A 90 20.15 -17.50 27.16
N SER A 91 19.73 -16.23 27.29
CA SER A 91 19.33 -15.50 28.54
C SER A 91 19.11 -14.01 28.19
N GLN A 92 17.87 -13.55 28.02
CA GLN A 92 17.12 -12.73 28.99
C GLN A 92 17.82 -11.45 29.45
N THR A 93 17.40 -10.29 28.93
CA THR A 93 16.88 -9.18 29.75
C THR A 93 16.12 -8.18 28.90
N ASP A 94 15.00 -7.72 29.45
CA ASP A 94 13.96 -6.89 28.86
C ASP A 94 14.44 -5.48 28.45
N ASN A 95 13.99 -4.99 27.29
CA ASN A 95 12.89 -4.02 27.21
C ASN A 95 12.69 -3.49 25.78
N GLN A 96 11.45 -3.66 25.30
CA GLN A 96 10.73 -2.79 24.37
C GLN A 96 11.40 -2.44 23.05
N SER A 97 11.30 -3.37 22.10
CA SER A 97 11.07 -3.04 20.69
C SER A 97 10.48 -4.25 19.99
N THR A 98 10.07 -4.05 18.73
CA THR A 98 9.53 -5.00 17.75
C THR A 98 8.02 -5.27 17.77
N SER A 99 7.33 -5.35 16.64
CA SER A 99 7.62 -5.09 15.21
C SER A 99 6.27 -5.22 14.47
N GLN A 100 6.11 -4.64 13.28
CA GLN A 100 6.07 -5.36 11.99
C GLN A 100 5.87 -6.90 12.13
N THR A 101 4.98 -7.58 11.41
CA THR A 101 4.99 -7.80 9.96
C THR A 101 3.78 -8.69 9.54
N GLU A 102 3.55 -8.82 8.22
CA GLU A 102 3.09 -10.03 7.45
C GLU A 102 1.65 -10.17 6.97
N SER A 103 1.57 -10.22 5.64
CA SER A 103 0.56 -10.84 4.80
C SER A 103 0.30 -12.33 5.17
N GLY A 104 -0.96 -12.75 5.07
CA GLY A 104 -1.31 -14.12 4.67
C GLY A 104 -1.46 -15.18 5.76
N LYS A 105 -2.39 -15.00 6.70
CA LYS A 105 -3.31 -16.06 7.22
C LYS A 105 -4.30 -15.45 8.21
N ASN A 106 -5.58 -15.62 7.90
CA ASN A 106 -6.76 -15.25 8.68
C ASN A 106 -6.54 -15.30 10.20
N LYS A 107 -6.19 -14.17 10.81
CA LYS A 107 -6.57 -13.85 12.19
C LYS A 107 -7.54 -12.70 12.06
N PRO A 108 -8.82 -12.85 12.48
CA PRO A 108 -9.73 -11.71 12.46
C PRO A 108 -9.06 -10.61 13.27
N SER A 109 -8.94 -9.42 12.68
CA SER A 109 -8.53 -8.23 13.43
C SER A 109 -9.29 -8.20 14.75
N LYS A 110 -8.62 -7.72 15.80
CA LYS A 110 -9.12 -7.72 17.19
C LYS A 110 -10.48 -7.05 17.40
N ASP A 111 -10.99 -6.36 16.38
CA ASP A 111 -12.27 -5.68 16.35
C ASP A 111 -13.07 -6.20 15.13
N PRO A 112 -14.27 -6.78 15.32
CA PRO A 112 -15.10 -7.34 14.23
C PRO A 112 -15.49 -6.31 13.16
N ILE A 113 -15.36 -5.02 13.49
CA ILE A 113 -15.71 -3.87 12.66
C ILE A 113 -14.63 -3.54 11.64
N PHE A 114 -13.37 -3.92 11.91
CA PHE A 114 -12.24 -3.49 11.10
C PHE A 114 -12.42 -3.84 9.62
N GLN A 115 -12.97 -5.02 9.35
CA GLN A 115 -13.14 -5.51 7.99
C GLN A 115 -14.23 -4.75 7.23
N GLU A 116 -15.32 -4.40 7.91
CA GLU A 116 -16.40 -3.58 7.35
C GLU A 116 -15.94 -2.14 7.13
N TYR A 117 -15.25 -1.56 8.11
CA TYR A 117 -14.63 -0.24 8.00
C TYR A 117 -13.62 -0.17 6.85
N LYS A 118 -12.73 -1.17 6.74
CA LYS A 118 -11.71 -1.24 5.69
C LYS A 118 -12.36 -1.28 4.31
N LEU A 119 -13.36 -2.14 4.11
CA LEU A 119 -14.09 -2.23 2.85
C LEU A 119 -14.79 -0.92 2.50
N ALA A 120 -15.37 -0.23 3.49
CA ALA A 120 -15.97 1.08 3.27
C ALA A 120 -14.92 2.13 2.84
N LYS A 121 -13.74 2.15 3.46
CA LYS A 121 -12.64 3.06 3.08
C LYS A 121 -12.13 2.80 1.66
N GLU A 122 -12.03 1.53 1.27
CA GLU A 122 -11.65 1.15 -0.10
C GLU A 122 -12.67 1.67 -1.11
N LYS A 123 -13.97 1.44 -0.86
CA LYS A 123 -15.06 1.94 -1.72
C LYS A 123 -15.15 3.46 -1.76
N GLU A 124 -14.93 4.15 -0.64
CA GLU A 124 -14.83 5.61 -0.59
C GLU A 124 -13.76 6.10 -1.57
N THR A 125 -12.57 5.50 -1.50
CA THR A 125 -11.42 5.86 -2.32
C THR A 125 -11.71 5.59 -3.80
N GLU A 126 -12.24 4.41 -4.11
CA GLU A 126 -12.62 4.01 -5.47
C GLU A 126 -13.64 4.98 -6.09
N ALA A 127 -14.70 5.32 -5.36
CA ALA A 127 -15.73 6.24 -5.84
C ALA A 127 -15.16 7.63 -6.14
N ILE A 128 -14.32 8.16 -5.24
CA ILE A 128 -13.68 9.47 -5.42
C ILE A 128 -12.70 9.44 -6.61
N LEU A 129 -11.89 8.39 -6.76
CA LEU A 129 -10.96 8.26 -7.88
C LEU A 129 -11.70 8.21 -9.22
N ARG A 130 -12.75 7.38 -9.30
CA ARG A 130 -13.59 7.26 -10.50
C ARG A 130 -14.21 8.60 -10.91
N TYR A 131 -14.66 9.40 -9.95
CA TYR A 131 -15.16 10.74 -10.20
C TYR A 131 -14.11 11.66 -10.84
N TYR A 132 -12.86 11.62 -10.35
CA TYR A 132 -11.78 12.44 -10.91
C TYR A 132 -11.28 11.93 -12.27
N GLU A 133 -11.26 10.61 -12.48
CA GLU A 133 -10.93 9.99 -13.76
C GLU A 133 -11.91 10.43 -14.86
N ASN A 134 -13.22 10.37 -14.57
CA ASN A 134 -14.24 10.76 -15.53
C ASN A 134 -14.24 12.26 -15.84
N ARG A 135 -13.80 13.11 -14.91
CA ARG A 135 -13.73 14.57 -15.09
C ARG A 135 -12.40 15.08 -15.67
N ASN A 136 -11.44 14.21 -16.01
CA ASN A 136 -10.13 14.60 -16.55
C ASN A 136 -9.47 15.76 -15.74
N LEU A 137 -9.58 15.75 -14.40
CA LEU A 137 -9.04 16.79 -13.51
C LEU A 137 -9.66 18.21 -13.65
N HIS A 138 -10.85 18.36 -14.24
CA HIS A 138 -11.53 19.66 -14.28
C HIS A 138 -11.91 20.19 -12.88
N PRO A 139 -11.95 21.53 -12.67
CA PRO A 139 -12.31 22.16 -11.40
C PRO A 139 -13.62 21.59 -10.84
N ILE A 140 -13.64 21.32 -9.52
CA ILE A 140 -14.80 20.71 -8.84
C ILE A 140 -16.00 21.63 -8.98
N GLU A 141 -17.01 21.18 -9.73
CA GLU A 141 -18.29 21.85 -9.85
C GLU A 141 -19.28 21.12 -8.95
N LEU A 142 -19.67 21.77 -7.85
CA LEU A 142 -20.52 21.22 -6.78
C LEU A 142 -22.03 21.30 -7.09
N SER A 143 -22.41 21.80 -8.27
CA SER A 143 -23.81 21.89 -8.68
C SER A 143 -24.33 20.55 -9.21
N SER A 144 -25.23 19.92 -8.45
CA SER A 144 -25.88 18.64 -8.77
C SER A 144 -26.68 18.69 -10.09
N SER A 145 -27.13 19.88 -10.49
CA SER A 145 -27.88 20.12 -11.73
C SER A 145 -27.02 20.11 -13.00
N LEU A 146 -25.70 20.30 -12.88
CA LEU A 146 -24.77 20.38 -14.02
C LEU A 146 -23.80 19.19 -14.08
N ASN A 147 -23.69 18.40 -13.01
CA ASN A 147 -22.66 17.39 -12.87
C ASN A 147 -23.26 15.98 -12.65
N HIS A 148 -23.53 15.28 -13.76
CA HIS A 148 -23.98 13.88 -13.72
C HIS A 148 -22.99 12.95 -13.00
N GLU A 149 -21.69 13.24 -13.09
CA GLU A 149 -20.65 12.48 -12.39
C GLU A 149 -20.71 12.70 -10.87
N LEU A 150 -21.10 13.90 -10.41
CA LEU A 150 -21.31 14.18 -8.98
C LEU A 150 -22.51 13.39 -8.44
N VAL A 151 -23.59 13.30 -9.22
CA VAL A 151 -24.76 12.49 -8.84
C VAL A 151 -24.37 11.01 -8.74
N GLN A 152 -23.55 10.51 -9.68
CA GLN A 152 -23.05 9.15 -9.63
C GLN A 152 -22.10 8.92 -8.43
N LEU A 153 -21.21 9.87 -8.13
CA LEU A 153 -20.36 9.83 -6.94
C LEU A 153 -21.19 9.77 -5.65
N GLN A 154 -22.22 10.61 -5.52
CA GLN A 154 -23.11 10.61 -4.36
C GLN A 154 -23.79 9.25 -4.17
N LYS A 155 -24.28 8.65 -5.26
CA LYS A 155 -24.89 7.32 -5.26
C LYS A 155 -23.91 6.22 -4.82
N ASP A 156 -22.65 6.32 -5.26
CA ASP A 156 -21.60 5.34 -4.91
C ASP A 156 -21.10 5.54 -3.46
N LEU A 157 -21.16 6.77 -2.93
CA LEU A 157 -20.81 7.10 -1.55
C LEU A 157 -21.93 6.80 -0.53
N GLU A 158 -23.19 6.77 -0.94
CA GLU A 158 -24.34 6.48 -0.07
C GLU A 158 -24.20 5.17 0.74
N PRO A 159 -23.85 4.01 0.14
CA PRO A 159 -23.63 2.78 0.92
C PRO A 159 -22.44 2.89 1.88
N VAL A 160 -21.42 3.67 1.54
CA VAL A 160 -20.24 3.92 2.40
C VAL A 160 -20.64 4.74 3.63
N LEU A 161 -21.43 5.79 3.43
CA LEU A 161 -21.97 6.60 4.53
C LEU A 161 -22.82 5.77 5.49
N LEU A 162 -23.66 4.87 4.96
CA LEU A 162 -24.48 3.98 5.77
C LEU A 162 -23.62 3.09 6.68
N VAL A 163 -22.51 2.54 6.14
CA VAL A 163 -21.56 1.74 6.92
C VAL A 163 -20.94 2.57 8.03
N TYR A 164 -20.44 3.78 7.74
CA TYR A 164 -19.87 4.64 8.80
C TYR A 164 -20.90 5.01 9.87
N ALA A 165 -22.13 5.33 9.48
CA ALA A 165 -23.20 5.62 10.42
C ALA A 165 -23.52 4.40 11.32
N ASN A 166 -23.54 3.20 10.74
CA ASN A 166 -23.72 1.95 11.49
C ASN A 166 -22.57 1.70 12.47
N ILE A 167 -21.33 1.90 12.05
CA ILE A 167 -20.14 1.74 12.90
C ILE A 167 -20.21 2.69 14.11
N VAL A 168 -20.52 3.97 13.86
CA VAL A 168 -20.62 4.97 14.94
C VAL A 168 -21.74 4.63 15.92
N LYS A 169 -22.87 4.12 15.42
CA LYS A 169 -24.05 3.79 16.23
C LYS A 169 -23.88 2.50 17.03
N GLN A 170 -23.38 1.44 16.40
CA GLN A 170 -23.29 0.11 16.97
C GLN A 170 -22.02 -0.07 17.82
N HIS A 171 -20.95 0.65 17.49
CA HIS A 171 -19.65 0.45 18.09
C HIS A 171 -18.96 1.75 18.52
N PRO A 172 -19.58 2.57 19.39
CA PRO A 172 -19.04 3.88 19.79
C PRO A 172 -17.71 3.81 20.57
N LYS A 173 -17.34 2.63 21.09
CA LYS A 173 -16.07 2.40 21.82
C LYS A 173 -14.92 1.93 20.93
N SER A 174 -15.20 1.64 19.65
CA SER A 174 -14.16 1.21 18.71
C SER A 174 -13.27 2.39 18.31
N ILE A 175 -11.98 2.12 18.11
CA ILE A 175 -11.03 3.10 17.57
C ILE A 175 -11.45 3.59 16.18
N TRP A 176 -12.19 2.78 15.43
CA TRP A 176 -12.66 3.07 14.08
C TRP A 176 -13.90 3.96 14.06
N ALA A 177 -14.66 4.04 15.16
CA ALA A 177 -15.86 4.86 15.23
C ALA A 177 -15.54 6.36 15.17
N LEU A 178 -14.43 6.79 15.77
CA LEU A 178 -13.99 8.17 15.68
C LEU A 178 -13.61 8.54 14.23
N ASP A 179 -12.85 7.68 13.54
CA ASP A 179 -12.49 7.96 12.15
C ASP A 179 -13.70 7.87 11.21
N ALA A 180 -14.59 6.89 11.41
CA ALA A 180 -15.84 6.80 10.67
C ALA A 180 -16.68 8.08 10.81
N LYS A 181 -16.76 8.65 12.02
CA LYS A 181 -17.42 9.94 12.25
C LYS A 181 -16.74 11.09 11.48
N ASN A 182 -15.41 11.17 11.51
CA ASN A 182 -14.68 12.18 10.75
C ASN A 182 -14.85 12.00 9.24
N SER A 183 -14.87 10.76 8.76
CA SER A 183 -15.13 10.40 7.36
C SER A 183 -16.53 10.86 6.92
N LEU A 184 -17.56 10.66 7.74
CA LEU A 184 -18.91 11.21 7.47
C LEU A 184 -18.88 12.73 7.29
N GLU A 185 -18.22 13.46 8.19
CA GLU A 185 -18.12 14.92 8.09
C GLU A 185 -17.34 15.38 6.85
N ARG A 186 -16.26 14.68 6.48
CA ARG A 186 -15.52 14.96 5.24
C ARG A 186 -16.37 14.71 4.01
N LEU A 187 -17.10 13.60 3.96
CA LEU A 187 -17.89 13.24 2.78
C LEU A 187 -19.11 14.13 2.59
N ARG A 188 -19.60 14.80 3.65
CA ARG A 188 -20.66 15.81 3.54
C ARG A 188 -20.34 16.94 2.56
N VAL A 189 -19.06 17.22 2.30
CA VAL A 189 -18.67 18.27 1.32
C VAL A 189 -19.17 17.98 -0.09
N TRP A 190 -19.47 16.71 -0.41
CA TRP A 190 -19.99 16.30 -1.72
C TRP A 190 -21.50 16.55 -1.87
N TRP A 191 -22.17 16.94 -0.80
CA TRP A 191 -23.55 17.44 -0.84
C TRP A 191 -23.51 18.95 -0.68
N ALA A 192 -23.96 19.67 -1.71
CA ALA A 192 -24.14 21.11 -1.63
C ALA A 192 -25.06 21.43 -0.43
N LYS A 193 -24.58 22.27 0.48
CA LYS A 193 -25.49 22.97 1.39
C LYS A 193 -26.13 24.07 0.55
N GLU A 194 -27.40 23.91 0.21
CA GLU A 194 -28.24 25.03 -0.22
C GLU A 194 -28.21 26.18 0.79
#